data_AF-A0A917JCD1-F1
#
_entry.id   AF-A0A917JCD1-F1
#
_cell.length_a   1.000
_cell.length_b   1.000
_cell.length_c   1.000
_cell.angle_alpha   90.00
_cell.angle_beta   90.00
_cell.angle_gamma   90.00
#
_symmetry.space_group_name_H-M   'P 1'
#
loop_
_entity.id
_entity.type
_entity.pdbx_description
1 polymer ?
#
loop_
_entity_poly.entity_id
_entity_poly.type
_entity_poly.pdbx_seq_one_letter_code
_entity_poly.pdbx_strand_id
1 'polypeptide(L)'
;MNQKINVQKVTEQTDLDKVFAIRREVFVGEQNCPPELEWEFEDESTHFLATVDGLPAGASRWRKTDKGYKLERFAVQKDFRGKGVGQALVQAVLADLPADANYVYLHAQIQAVSLYEKFNFEKTGPEFEEAGIRHYKMLLKR
;
A
#
# COMPACT_ATOMS: atom_id res chain seq x y z
N MET A 1 15.27 8.91 20.38
CA MET A 1 13.88 9.42 20.41
C MET A 1 13.06 8.46 19.58
N ASN A 2 12.01 7.85 20.15
CA ASN A 2 11.14 6.95 19.38
C ASN A 2 10.23 7.81 18.50
N GLN A 3 10.36 7.69 17.19
CA GLN A 3 9.47 8.34 16.23
C GLN A 3 8.06 7.81 16.40
N LYS A 4 7.06 8.70 16.39
CA LYS A 4 5.65 8.33 16.51
C LYS A 4 5.05 8.16 15.12
N ILE A 5 4.69 6.92 14.78
CA ILE A 5 3.98 6.60 13.55
C ILE A 5 2.48 6.59 13.83
N ASN A 6 1.71 7.31 13.02
CA ASN A 6 0.25 7.26 13.03
C ASN A 6 -0.24 6.87 11.63
N VAL A 7 -1.27 6.04 11.56
CA VAL A 7 -1.93 5.70 10.29
C VAL A 7 -3.42 5.95 10.45
N GLN A 8 -3.99 6.67 9.50
CA GLN A 8 -5.42 6.99 9.50
C GLN A 8 -6.05 6.63 8.17
N LYS A 9 -7.29 6.16 8.24
CA LYS A 9 -8.18 6.07 7.08
C LYS A 9 -8.53 7.48 6.61
N VAL A 10 -8.46 7.70 5.31
CA VAL A 10 -8.67 9.02 4.70
C VAL A 10 -10.16 9.19 4.39
N THR A 11 -10.74 10.27 4.90
CA THR A 11 -12.13 10.68 4.59
C THR A 11 -12.22 12.09 4.05
N GLU A 12 -11.18 12.91 4.26
CA GLU A 12 -11.13 14.31 3.86
C GLU A 12 -10.28 14.49 2.60
N GLN A 13 -10.71 15.40 1.71
CA GLN A 13 -10.01 15.70 0.47
C GLN A 13 -8.56 16.15 0.71
N THR A 14 -8.32 16.93 1.76
CA THR A 14 -6.99 17.47 2.08
C THR A 14 -5.96 16.39 2.45
N ASP A 15 -6.41 15.27 3.00
CA ASP A 15 -5.54 14.13 3.29
C ASP A 15 -5.40 13.20 2.08
N LEU A 16 -6.43 13.12 1.24
CA LEU A 16 -6.37 12.41 -0.04
C LEU A 16 -5.34 13.06 -0.98
N ASP A 17 -5.28 14.39 -1.01
CA ASP A 17 -4.28 15.12 -1.78
C ASP A 17 -2.84 14.78 -1.33
N LYS A 18 -2.63 14.59 -0.02
CA LYS A 18 -1.33 14.13 0.52
C LYS A 18 -1.00 12.70 0.11
N VAL A 19 -2.01 11.81 0.13
CA VAL A 19 -1.87 10.43 -0.37
C VAL A 19 -1.43 10.44 -1.83
N PHE A 20 -2.09 11.24 -2.66
CA PHE A 20 -1.75 11.35 -4.08
C PHE A 20 -0.37 11.98 -4.30
N ALA A 21 0.01 12.99 -3.53
CA ALA A 21 1.36 13.56 -3.59
C ALA A 21 2.44 12.52 -3.30
N ILE A 22 2.29 11.74 -2.22
CA ILE A 22 3.22 10.64 -1.86
C ILE A 22 3.31 9.60 -2.97
N ARG A 23 2.15 9.16 -3.49
CA ARG A 23 2.10 8.14 -4.53
C ARG A 23 2.74 8.63 -5.82
N ARG A 24 2.50 9.88 -6.21
CA ARG A 24 3.14 10.50 -7.37
C ARG A 24 4.66 10.55 -7.22
N GLU A 25 5.16 10.99 -6.07
CA GLU A 25 6.60 11.04 -5.81
C GLU A 25 7.23 9.65 -5.92
N VAL A 26 6.65 8.65 -5.26
CA VAL A 26 7.22 7.29 -5.21
C VAL A 26 7.04 6.54 -6.55
N PHE A 27 5.83 6.46 -7.09
CA PHE A 27 5.57 5.65 -8.27
C PHE A 27 6.02 6.34 -9.55
N VAL A 28 5.64 7.61 -9.76
CA VAL A 28 6.00 8.34 -10.99
C VAL A 28 7.42 8.87 -10.89
N GLY A 29 7.77 9.54 -9.80
CA GLY A 29 9.07 10.20 -9.64
C GLY A 29 10.24 9.23 -9.46
N GLU A 30 10.11 8.25 -8.56
CA GLU A 30 11.21 7.32 -8.27
C GLU A 30 11.17 6.04 -9.13
N GLN A 31 9.99 5.46 -9.32
CA GLN A 31 9.85 4.16 -9.98
C GLN A 31 9.55 4.25 -11.49
N ASN A 32 9.42 5.46 -12.03
CA ASN A 32 9.11 5.72 -13.45
C ASN A 32 7.82 5.02 -13.94
N CYS A 33 6.85 4.82 -13.03
CA CYS A 33 5.52 4.37 -13.40
C CYS A 33 4.86 5.44 -14.30
N PRO A 34 4.28 5.06 -15.46
CA PRO A 34 3.54 6.00 -16.29
C PRO A 34 2.43 6.70 -15.48
N PRO A 35 2.36 8.04 -15.45
CA PRO A 35 1.38 8.78 -14.65
C PRO A 35 -0.07 8.36 -14.88
N GLU A 36 -0.42 7.96 -16.11
CA GLU A 36 -1.74 7.51 -16.51
C GLU A 36 -2.16 6.18 -15.87
N LEU A 37 -1.20 5.34 -15.46
CA LEU A 37 -1.47 4.06 -14.79
C LEU A 37 -1.54 4.19 -13.26
N GLU A 38 -1.23 5.38 -12.72
CA GLU A 38 -1.24 5.58 -11.28
C GLU A 38 -2.65 5.80 -10.74
N TRP A 39 -3.51 6.46 -11.52
CA TRP A 39 -4.83 6.93 -11.09
C TRP A 39 -5.94 6.01 -11.60
N GLU A 40 -6.10 4.86 -10.96
CA GLU A 40 -7.12 3.87 -11.33
C GLU A 40 -7.94 3.47 -10.10
N PHE A 41 -9.28 3.44 -10.22
CA PHE A 41 -10.21 3.00 -9.16
C PHE A 41 -10.12 3.78 -7.85
N GLU A 42 -9.79 5.07 -7.89
CA GLU A 42 -9.63 5.89 -6.68
C GLU A 42 -10.95 6.00 -5.89
N ASP A 43 -12.07 6.31 -6.56
CA ASP A 43 -13.36 6.49 -5.89
C ASP A 43 -13.95 5.20 -5.29
N GLU A 44 -13.45 4.04 -5.72
CA GLU A 44 -13.85 2.71 -5.23
C GLU A 44 -12.92 2.18 -4.12
N SER A 45 -11.85 2.91 -3.83
CA SER A 45 -10.81 2.47 -2.90
C SER A 45 -10.95 3.14 -1.54
N THR A 46 -10.52 2.43 -0.50
CA THR A 46 -10.29 3.01 0.82
C THR A 46 -8.82 3.34 0.99
N HIS A 47 -8.48 4.63 1.15
CA HIS A 47 -7.10 5.11 1.29
C HIS A 47 -6.68 5.30 2.74
N PHE A 48 -5.37 5.20 2.96
CA PHE A 48 -4.72 5.40 4.23
C PHE A 48 -3.55 6.34 4.06
N LEU A 49 -3.37 7.22 5.04
CA LEU A 49 -2.23 8.11 5.17
C LEU A 49 -1.46 7.73 6.44
N ALA A 50 -0.16 7.47 6.29
CA ALA A 50 0.76 7.34 7.39
C ALA A 50 1.54 8.64 7.60
N THR A 51 1.67 9.04 8.86
CA THR A 51 2.52 10.15 9.29
C THR A 51 3.57 9.70 10.29
N VAL A 52 4.74 10.34 10.26
CA VAL A 52 5.81 10.18 11.24
C VAL A 52 6.03 11.53 11.90
N ASP A 53 5.80 11.61 13.21
CA ASP A 53 5.87 12.85 13.98
C ASP A 53 5.03 14.00 13.36
N GLY A 54 3.87 13.64 12.78
CA GLY A 54 2.94 14.56 12.12
C GLY A 54 3.23 14.85 10.64
N LEU A 55 4.39 14.41 10.12
CA LEU A 55 4.75 14.61 8.71
C LEU A 55 4.21 13.46 7.83
N PRO A 56 3.57 13.73 6.67
CA PRO A 56 3.19 12.71 5.71
C PRO A 56 4.41 11.86 5.31
N ALA A 57 4.29 10.54 5.44
CA ALA A 57 5.41 9.62 5.31
C ALA A 57 5.12 8.43 4.39
N GLY A 58 3.85 8.01 4.31
CA GLY A 58 3.45 6.91 3.44
C GLY A 58 1.96 6.90 3.15
N ALA A 59 1.59 6.12 2.15
CA ALA A 59 0.21 5.93 1.73
C ALA A 59 -0.03 4.47 1.33
N SER A 60 -1.28 4.04 1.43
CA SER A 60 -1.73 2.76 0.89
C SER A 60 -3.23 2.81 0.61
N ARG A 61 -3.76 1.79 -0.06
CA ARG A 61 -5.20 1.59 -0.15
C ARG A 61 -5.56 0.11 -0.17
N TRP A 62 -6.83 -0.17 0.04
CA TRP A 62 -7.43 -1.42 -0.38
C TRP A 62 -8.70 -1.16 -1.19
N ARG A 63 -9.08 -2.10 -2.05
CA ARG A 63 -10.38 -2.08 -2.74
C ARG A 63 -10.98 -3.48 -2.86
N LYS A 64 -12.29 -3.55 -3.04
CA LYS A 64 -12.99 -4.80 -3.37
C LYS A 64 -12.90 -5.05 -4.88
N THR A 65 -12.64 -6.29 -5.25
CA THR A 65 -12.58 -6.79 -6.64
C THR A 65 -13.50 -8.00 -6.79
N ASP A 66 -13.71 -8.45 -8.02
CA ASP A 66 -14.42 -9.71 -8.32
C ASP A 66 -13.81 -10.93 -7.60
N LYS A 67 -12.49 -10.91 -7.36
CA LYS A 67 -11.76 -11.99 -6.68
C LYS A 67 -11.79 -11.90 -5.16
N GLY A 68 -12.04 -10.73 -4.60
CA GLY A 68 -11.88 -10.44 -3.16
C GLY A 68 -11.25 -9.08 -2.90
N TYR A 69 -10.55 -8.94 -1.79
CA TYR A 69 -9.99 -7.67 -1.32
C TYR A 69 -8.53 -7.53 -1.75
N LYS A 70 -8.25 -6.51 -2.58
CA LYS A 70 -6.90 -6.24 -3.08
C LYS A 70 -6.26 -5.11 -2.29
N LEU A 71 -5.10 -5.40 -1.70
CA LEU A 71 -4.21 -4.42 -1.08
C LEU A 71 -3.25 -3.89 -2.14
N GLU A 72 -3.13 -2.57 -2.27
CA GLU A 72 -2.32 -1.97 -3.33
C GLU A 72 -1.89 -0.53 -3.02
N ARG A 73 -1.05 0.04 -3.91
CA ARG A 73 -0.52 1.41 -3.83
C ARG A 73 0.20 1.74 -2.52
N PHE A 74 0.93 0.77 -1.96
CA PHE A 74 1.80 0.99 -0.80
C PHE A 74 3.03 1.81 -1.22
N ALA A 75 3.08 3.07 -0.80
CA ALA A 75 4.15 4.01 -1.08
C ALA A 75 4.70 4.57 0.24
N VAL A 76 6.02 4.52 0.41
CA VAL A 76 6.71 5.14 1.55
C VAL A 76 7.78 6.05 0.98
N GLN A 77 7.70 7.34 1.34
CA GLN A 77 8.71 8.33 0.96
C GLN A 77 10.09 7.88 1.42
N LYS A 78 11.11 8.15 0.60
CA LYS A 78 12.48 7.66 0.80
C LYS A 78 13.03 7.92 2.20
N ASP A 79 12.81 9.11 2.72
CA ASP A 79 13.29 9.55 4.04
C ASP A 79 12.64 8.81 5.21
N PHE A 80 11.53 8.10 4.97
CA PHE A 80 10.79 7.36 5.98
C PHE A 80 10.92 5.83 5.87
N ARG A 81 11.68 5.34 4.88
CA ARG A 81 11.96 3.90 4.73
C ARG A 81 12.81 3.38 5.88
N GLY A 82 12.63 2.10 6.23
CA GLY A 82 13.33 1.47 7.35
C GLY A 82 12.84 1.89 8.75
N LYS A 83 11.89 2.84 8.85
CA LYS A 83 11.35 3.33 10.13
C LYS A 83 10.07 2.62 10.58
N GLY A 84 9.63 1.56 9.90
CA GLY A 84 8.41 0.82 10.24
C GLY A 84 7.11 1.34 9.61
N VAL A 85 7.15 2.40 8.79
CA VAL A 85 5.94 2.98 8.15
C VAL A 85 5.17 1.96 7.31
N GLY A 86 5.87 1.16 6.50
CA GLY A 86 5.24 0.12 5.68
C GLY A 86 4.52 -0.95 6.52
N GLN A 87 5.09 -1.32 7.68
CA GLN A 87 4.44 -2.26 8.60
C GLN A 87 3.17 -1.67 9.21
N ALA A 88 3.23 -0.40 9.63
CA ALA A 88 2.07 0.29 10.19
C ALA A 88 0.94 0.41 9.16
N LEU A 89 1.25 0.70 7.89
CA LEU A 89 0.27 0.74 6.80
C LEU A 89 -0.40 -0.62 6.59
N VAL A 90 0.38 -1.70 6.50
CA VAL A 90 -0.19 -3.05 6.30
C VAL A 90 -1.11 -3.43 7.47
N GLN A 91 -0.67 -3.16 8.70
CA GLN A 91 -1.48 -3.44 9.89
C GLN A 91 -2.80 -2.67 9.90
N ALA A 92 -2.76 -1.36 9.58
CA ALA A 92 -3.97 -0.53 9.53
C ALA A 92 -4.93 -0.99 8.44
N VAL A 93 -4.41 -1.32 7.25
CA VAL A 93 -5.22 -1.81 6.14
C VAL A 93 -5.89 -3.14 6.49
N LEU A 94 -5.15 -4.10 7.06
CA LEU A 94 -5.72 -5.39 7.48
C LEU A 94 -6.78 -5.23 8.58
N ALA A 95 -6.60 -4.28 9.49
CA ALA A 95 -7.56 -4.01 10.56
C ALA A 95 -8.86 -3.34 10.08
N ASP A 96 -8.83 -2.64 8.95
CA ASP A 96 -10.02 -1.99 8.35
C ASP A 96 -10.80 -2.93 7.40
N LEU A 97 -10.24 -4.09 7.05
CA LEU A 97 -10.94 -5.03 6.17
C LEU A 97 -12.25 -5.51 6.80
N PRO A 98 -13.32 -5.65 6.01
CA PRO A 98 -14.60 -6.13 6.51
C PRO A 98 -14.52 -7.61 6.93
N ALA A 99 -15.44 -8.04 7.79
CA ALA A 99 -15.47 -9.39 8.32
C ALA A 99 -15.61 -10.49 7.23
N ASP A 100 -16.16 -10.15 6.07
CA ASP A 100 -16.31 -11.05 4.92
C ASP A 100 -15.05 -11.16 4.05
N ALA A 101 -13.93 -10.53 4.43
CA ALA A 101 -12.69 -10.50 3.66
C ALA A 101 -11.92 -11.84 3.67
N ASN A 102 -12.53 -12.89 3.12
CA ASN A 102 -11.99 -14.26 3.09
C ASN A 102 -10.91 -14.47 2.04
N TYR A 103 -10.87 -13.63 0.99
CA TYR A 103 -9.82 -13.64 -0.02
C TYR A 103 -9.13 -12.28 -0.05
N VAL A 104 -7.90 -12.22 0.47
CA VAL A 104 -7.11 -10.99 0.59
C VAL A 104 -5.79 -11.19 -0.14
N TYR A 105 -5.51 -10.34 -1.12
CA TYR A 105 -4.34 -10.51 -1.97
C TYR A 105 -3.69 -9.17 -2.33
N LEU A 106 -2.48 -9.25 -2.83
CA LEU A 106 -1.73 -8.11 -3.34
C LEU A 106 -0.75 -8.53 -4.42
N HIS A 107 -0.25 -7.54 -5.15
CA HIS A 107 0.92 -7.69 -6.02
C HIS A 107 2.09 -7.02 -5.31
N ALA A 108 2.99 -7.82 -4.73
CA ALA A 108 4.15 -7.31 -4.01
C ALA A 108 5.29 -7.08 -5.00
N GLN A 109 5.85 -5.87 -5.01
CA GLN A 109 7.17 -5.66 -5.62
C GLN A 109 8.18 -6.60 -4.96
N ILE A 110 9.14 -7.13 -5.73
CA ILE A 110 10.14 -8.10 -5.21
C ILE A 110 10.76 -7.61 -3.88
N GLN A 111 11.14 -6.34 -3.82
CA GLN A 111 11.74 -5.71 -2.64
C GLN A 111 10.82 -5.61 -1.41
N ALA A 112 9.51 -5.64 -1.61
CA ALA A 112 8.50 -5.55 -0.56
C ALA A 112 7.96 -6.91 -0.11
N VAL A 113 8.33 -8.02 -0.77
CA VAL A 113 7.87 -9.37 -0.41
C VAL A 113 8.08 -9.68 1.08
N SER A 114 9.28 -9.43 1.60
CA SER A 114 9.64 -9.73 3.00
C SER A 114 8.86 -8.87 4.02
N LEU A 115 8.30 -7.73 3.60
CA LEU A 115 7.37 -6.99 4.43
C LEU A 115 6.06 -7.77 4.59
N TYR A 116 5.49 -8.25 3.49
CA TYR A 116 4.20 -8.92 3.49
C TYR A 116 4.26 -10.34 4.09
N GLU A 117 5.38 -11.04 3.95
CA GLU A 117 5.60 -12.34 4.60
C GLU A 117 5.45 -12.26 6.14
N LYS A 118 5.80 -11.13 6.75
CA LYS A 118 5.60 -10.89 8.20
C LYS A 118 4.13 -10.79 8.62
N PHE A 119 3.24 -10.58 7.65
CA PHE A 119 1.79 -10.52 7.84
C PHE A 119 1.10 -11.76 7.27
N ASN A 120 1.79 -12.90 7.21
CA ASN A 120 1.28 -14.18 6.71
C ASN A 120 0.83 -14.17 5.24
N PHE A 121 1.34 -13.24 4.42
CA PHE A 121 1.17 -13.35 2.98
C PHE A 121 2.16 -14.34 2.39
N GLU A 122 1.68 -15.17 1.46
CA GLU A 122 2.52 -16.11 0.71
C GLU A 122 2.42 -15.89 -0.79
N LYS A 123 3.53 -16.12 -1.51
CA LYS A 123 3.57 -16.06 -2.97
C LYS A 123 2.66 -17.11 -3.58
N THR A 124 1.89 -16.71 -4.59
CA THR A 124 0.97 -17.58 -5.33
C THR A 124 1.22 -17.42 -6.83
N GLY A 125 2.06 -18.29 -7.38
CA GLY A 125 2.42 -18.29 -8.80
C GLY A 125 3.78 -17.64 -9.11
N PRO A 126 4.12 -17.55 -10.41
CA PRO A 126 5.41 -17.04 -10.86
C PRO A 126 5.51 -15.52 -10.71
N GLU A 127 6.74 -15.02 -10.80
CA GLU A 127 7.04 -13.60 -10.95
C GLU A 127 6.45 -13.06 -12.25
N PHE A 128 5.90 -11.86 -12.22
CA PHE A 128 5.38 -11.16 -13.41
C PHE A 128 5.76 -9.68 -13.38
N GLU A 129 5.50 -8.98 -14.47
CA GLU A 129 5.75 -7.55 -14.59
C GLU A 129 4.43 -6.77 -14.65
N GLU A 130 4.36 -5.67 -13.91
CA GLU A 130 3.23 -4.74 -13.88
C GLU A 130 3.80 -3.32 -13.85
N ALA A 131 3.40 -2.48 -14.82
CA ALA A 131 3.93 -1.13 -15.02
C ALA A 131 5.49 -1.05 -15.08
N GLY A 132 6.13 -2.04 -15.71
CA GLY A 132 7.60 -2.11 -15.81
C GLY A 132 8.32 -2.56 -14.53
N ILE A 133 7.57 -2.95 -13.49
CA ILE A 133 8.12 -3.36 -12.20
C ILE A 133 7.80 -4.83 -11.96
N ARG A 134 8.78 -5.58 -11.45
CA ARG A 134 8.63 -7.00 -11.16
C ARG A 134 7.90 -7.24 -9.84
N HIS A 135 6.92 -8.12 -9.87
CA HIS A 135 6.02 -8.43 -8.77
C HIS A 135 5.83 -9.94 -8.57
N TYR A 136 5.44 -10.30 -7.34
CA TYR A 136 4.81 -11.58 -7.02
C TYR A 136 3.37 -11.33 -6.56
N LYS A 137 2.45 -12.18 -7.02
CA LYS A 137 1.11 -12.22 -6.44
C LYS A 137 1.23 -12.88 -5.08
N MET A 138 0.70 -12.26 -4.03
CA MET A 138 0.68 -12.83 -2.69
C MET A 138 -0.73 -12.90 -2.13
N LEU A 139 -1.01 -13.95 -1.37
CA LEU A 139 -2.30 -14.22 -0.73
C LEU A 139 -2.11 -14.31 0.79
N LEU A 140 -2.98 -13.66 1.54
CA LEU A 140 -3.00 -13.77 3.00
C LEU A 140 -3.43 -15.19 3.40
N LYS A 141 -2.58 -15.91 4.13
CA LYS A 141 -2.97 -17.16 4.79
C LYS A 141 -3.67 -16.87 6.11
N ARG A 142 -4.76 -17.60 6.34
CA ARG A 142 -5.49 -17.63 7.60
C ARG A 142 -5.15 -18.90 8.37
#